data_AF-A0A2V7K9W9-F1
#
_entry.id   AF-A0A2V7K9W9-F1
#
_cell.length_a   1.000
_cell.length_b   1.000
_cell.length_c   1.000
_cell.angle_alpha   90.00
_cell.angle_beta   90.00
_cell.angle_gamma   90.00
#
_symmetry.space_group_name_H-M   'P 1'
#
loop_
_entity.id
_entity.type
_entity.pdbx_description
1 polymer ?
#
loop_
_entity_poly.entity_id
_entity_poly.type
_entity_poly.pdbx_seq_one_letter_code
_entity_poly.pdbx_strand_id
1 'polypeptide(L)' 'MAKAYLITCYHSIKNPATLAAYAKIAGPAMQAAGGRFLVRGMPAKTYENGLNQR' A
#
# COMPACT_ATOMS: atom_id res chain seq x y z
N MET A 1 14.73 20.02 -2.67
CA MET A 1 13.26 19.99 -2.87
C MET A 1 12.68 18.94 -1.93
N ALA A 2 11.66 19.28 -1.13
CA ALA A 2 11.06 18.34 -0.20
C ALA A 2 10.27 17.25 -0.95
N LYS A 3 10.22 16.04 -0.39
CA LYS A 3 9.43 14.91 -0.90
C LYS A 3 8.35 14.57 0.12
N ALA A 4 7.19 14.14 -0.36
CA ALA A 4 6.15 13.55 0.48
C ALA A 4 6.18 12.02 0.36
N TYR A 5 5.90 11.33 1.45
CA TYR A 5 5.73 9.87 1.47
C TYR A 5 4.27 9.55 1.74
N LEU A 6 3.63 8.88 0.79
CA LEU A 6 2.31 8.31 0.99
C LEU A 6 2.47 6.87 1.48
N ILE A 7 1.96 6.59 2.67
CA ILE A 7 2.05 5.27 3.32
C ILE A 7 0.62 4.79 3.59
N THR A 8 0.30 3.60 3.07
CA THR A 8 -1.02 2.98 3.24
C THR A 8 -0.85 1.61 3.87
N CYS A 9 -1.46 1.42 5.05
CA CYS A 9 -1.51 0.15 5.74
C CYS A 9 -2.98 -0.26 5.90
N TYR A 10 -3.31 -1.49 5.54
CA TYR A 10 -4.66 -2.03 5.72
C TYR A 10 -4.70 -2.90 6.98
N HIS A 11 -5.60 -2.57 7.91
CA HIS A 11 -5.80 -3.40 9.12
C HIS A 11 -6.71 -4.61 8.83
N SER A 12 -7.65 -4.49 7.90
CA SER A 12 -8.51 -5.58 7.44
C SER A 12 -8.91 -5.36 5.99
N ILE A 13 -8.97 -6.45 5.21
CA ILE A 13 -9.41 -6.44 3.81
C ILE A 13 -10.69 -7.27 3.75
N LYS A 14 -11.84 -6.59 3.63
CA LYS A 14 -13.15 -7.25 3.56
C LYS A 14 -13.30 -8.11 2.29
N ASN A 15 -12.75 -7.65 1.17
CA ASN A 15 -12.84 -8.37 -0.10
C ASN A 15 -11.49 -8.26 -0.86
N PRO A 16 -10.72 -9.36 -0.94
CA PRO A 16 -9.43 -9.37 -1.64
C PRO A 16 -9.55 -9.08 -3.14
N ALA A 17 -10.63 -9.51 -3.79
CA ALA A 17 -10.82 -9.33 -5.22
C ALA A 17 -11.05 -7.85 -5.58
N THR A 18 -11.81 -7.11 -4.75
CA THR A 18 -11.99 -5.67 -4.96
C THR A 18 -10.69 -4.90 -4.75
N LEU A 19 -9.88 -5.31 -3.76
CA LEU A 19 -8.57 -4.69 -3.55
C LEU A 19 -7.64 -4.92 -4.74
N ALA A 20 -7.62 -6.14 -5.28
CA ALA A 20 -6.84 -6.46 -6.46
C ALA A 20 -7.29 -5.67 -7.71
N ALA A 21 -8.61 -5.52 -7.90
CA ALA A 21 -9.16 -4.70 -8.98
C ALA A 21 -8.77 -3.22 -8.84
N TYR A 22 -8.89 -2.66 -7.63
CA TYR A 22 -8.44 -1.29 -7.33
C TYR A 22 -6.93 -1.11 -7.59
N ALA A 23 -6.10 -2.06 -7.14
CA ALA A 23 -4.66 -1.96 -7.29
C ALA A 23 -4.20 -1.89 -8.77
N LYS A 24 -4.95 -2.52 -9.68
CA LYS A 24 -4.67 -2.48 -11.14
C LYS A 24 -4.80 -1.07 -11.72
N ILE A 25 -5.74 -0.26 -11.25
CA ILE A 25 -5.97 1.10 -11.74
C ILE A 25 -5.21 2.16 -10.92
N ALA A 26 -5.00 1.92 -9.63
CA ALA A 26 -4.32 2.86 -8.75
C ALA A 26 -2.82 2.99 -9.07
N GLY A 27 -2.15 1.88 -9.43
CA GLY A 27 -0.73 1.88 -9.76
C GLY A 27 -0.36 2.85 -10.89
N PRO A 28 -1.00 2.72 -12.08
CA PRO A 28 -0.78 3.64 -13.20
C PRO A 28 -1.11 5.10 -12.86
N ALA A 29 -2.21 5.34 -12.12
CA ALA A 29 -2.60 6.70 -11.73
C ALA A 29 -1.56 7.38 -10.84
N MET A 30 -1.00 6.65 -9.85
CA MET A 30 0.05 7.17 -8.98
C MET A 30 1.34 7.48 -9.76
N GLN A 31 1.72 6.62 -10.70
CA GLN A 31 2.91 6.84 -11.52
C GLN A 31 2.74 8.06 -12.45
N ALA A 32 1.56 8.20 -13.08
CA ALA A 32 1.24 9.35 -13.92
C ALA A 32 1.28 10.69 -13.14
N ALA A 33 0.93 10.67 -11.85
CA ALA A 33 1.04 11.81 -10.96
C ALA A 33 2.48 12.09 -10.46
N GLY A 34 3.49 11.38 -10.96
CA GLY A 34 4.89 11.51 -10.53
C GLY A 34 5.25 10.70 -9.27
N GLY A 35 4.35 9.85 -8.81
CA GLY A 35 4.57 8.96 -7.67
C GLY A 35 5.50 7.80 -8.02
N ARG A 36 6.39 7.47 -7.08
CA ARG A 36 7.29 6.30 -7.17
C ARG A 36 6.96 5.32 -6.06
N PHE A 37 6.59 4.09 -6.41
CA PHE A 37 6.47 3.01 -5.43
C PHE A 37 7.86 2.63 -4.91
N LEU A 38 8.07 2.76 -3.60
CA LEU A 38 9.30 2.34 -2.94
C LEU A 38 9.19 0.92 -2.40
N VAL A 39 8.04 0.58 -1.83
CA VAL A 39 7.74 -0.73 -1.24
C VAL A 39 6.29 -1.09 -1.55
N ARG A 40 6.03 -2.37 -1.86
CA ARG A 40 4.69 -2.95 -1.93
C ARG A 40 4.73 -4.38 -1.40
N GLY A 41 3.73 -4.78 -0.62
CA GLY A 41 3.60 -6.15 -0.09
C GLY A 41 3.28 -6.18 1.39
N MET A 42 3.48 -7.34 2.00
CA MET A 42 3.34 -7.53 3.45
C MET A 42 4.54 -6.94 4.21
N PRO A 43 4.36 -6.51 5.47
CA PRO A 43 5.46 -6.16 6.35
C PRO A 43 6.48 -7.30 6.46
N ALA A 44 7.77 -6.98 6.29
CA ALA A 44 8.85 -7.94 6.52
C ALA A 44 9.03 -8.28 8.01
N LYS A 45 8.70 -7.33 8.89
CA LYS A 45 8.70 -7.49 10.35
C LYS A 45 7.71 -6.50 10.97
N THR A 46 7.02 -6.92 12.01
CA THR A 46 6.20 -6.03 12.84
C THR A 46 6.91 -5.79 14.18
N TYR A 47 6.68 -4.61 14.76
CA TYR A 47 7.24 -4.18 16.04
C TYR A 47 6.10 -3.80 16.99
N GLU A 48 6.36 -3.87 18.31
CA GLU A 48 5.39 -3.57 19.37
C GLU A 48 4.02 -4.24 19.12
N ASN A 49 2.95 -3.45 19.00
CA ASN A 49 1.58 -3.91 18.74
C ASN A 49 1.26 -4.03 17.24
N GLY A 50 2.28 -4.07 16.39
CA GLY A 50 2.14 -4.20 14.94
C GLY A 50 1.59 -5.56 14.55
N LEU A 51 0.48 -5.56 13.81
CA LEU A 51 -0.18 -6.75 13.31
C LEU A 51 0.23 -7.00 11.86
N ASN A 52 0.64 -8.23 11.53
CA ASN A 52 1.02 -8.60 10.17
C ASN A 52 -0.22 -9.05 9.37
N GLN A 53 -0.98 -9.98 9.91
CA GLN A 53 -2.31 -10.42 9.48
C GLN A 53 -3.11 -10.78 10.74
N ARG A 54 -4.45 -10.74 10.69
CA ARG A 54 -5.34 -11.22 11.75
C ARG A 54 -5.88 -12.59 11.38
#